data_AF-A0A2D6ZN03-F1
#
_entry.id   AF-A0A2D6ZN03-F1
#
_cell.length_a   1.000
_cell.length_b   1.000
_cell.length_c   1.000
_cell.angle_alpha   90.00
_cell.angle_beta   90.00
_cell.angle_gamma   90.00
#
_symmetry.space_group_name_H-M   'P 1'
#
loop_
_entity.id
_entity.type
_entity.pdbx_description
1 polymer ?
#
loop_
_entity_poly.entity_id
_entity_poly.type
_entity_poly.pdbx_seq_one_letter_code
_entity_poly.pdbx_strand_id
1 'polypeptide(L)'
;MSHPSHKKELSSVKRIEGQLRGIAKMIEEEKYCVDILNQIKAVRKSIASVEGKILKTHLEECVKDSLKGEKEFESKVEEIIKVLKR
;
A
#
# COMPACT_ATOMS: atom_id res chain seq x y z
N MET A 1 15.23 -16.78 -1.97
CA MET A 1 15.05 -15.48 -1.31
C MET A 1 13.85 -15.58 -0.39
N SER A 2 14.00 -15.27 0.89
CA SER A 2 12.85 -15.13 1.79
C SER A 2 12.27 -13.73 1.56
N HIS A 3 11.01 -13.64 1.19
CA HIS A 3 10.33 -12.35 1.11
C HIS A 3 10.18 -11.74 2.51
N PRO A 4 10.27 -10.40 2.66
CA PRO A 4 10.01 -9.73 3.92
C PRO A 4 8.62 -10.04 4.46
N SER A 5 8.49 -10.12 5.78
CA SER A 5 7.18 -10.25 6.40
C SER A 5 6.47 -8.89 6.46
N HIS A 6 5.26 -8.82 5.91
CA HIS A 6 4.40 -7.63 6.01
C HIS A 6 3.20 -7.82 6.94
N LYS A 7 3.20 -8.85 7.79
CA LYS A 7 2.08 -9.19 8.69
C LYS A 7 1.63 -8.02 9.57
N LYS A 8 2.55 -7.11 9.92
CA LYS A 8 2.27 -5.88 10.70
C LYS A 8 1.25 -4.95 10.02
N GLU A 9 1.13 -5.00 8.69
CA GLU A 9 0.19 -4.13 7.95
C GLU A 9 -1.21 -4.73 7.79
N LEU A 10 -1.41 -6.01 8.16
CA LEU A 10 -2.72 -6.69 8.05
C LEU A 10 -3.81 -5.94 8.83
N SER A 11 -3.49 -5.37 9.98
CA SER A 11 -4.45 -4.56 10.77
C SER A 11 -4.92 -3.32 10.01
N SER A 12 -4.03 -2.69 9.25
CA SER A 12 -4.36 -1.52 8.42
C SER A 12 -5.18 -1.91 7.20
N VAL A 13 -4.86 -3.03 6.55
CA VAL A 13 -5.65 -3.56 5.43
C VAL A 13 -7.07 -3.92 5.87
N LYS A 14 -7.23 -4.62 7.00
CA LYS A 14 -8.56 -4.94 7.57
C LYS A 14 -9.37 -3.68 7.91
N ARG A 15 -8.71 -2.63 8.40
CA ARG A 15 -9.37 -1.34 8.65
C ARG A 15 -9.86 -0.70 7.34
N ILE A 16 -9.04 -0.72 6.29
CA ILE A 16 -9.41 -0.21 4.95
C ILE A 16 -10.62 -0.97 4.39
N GLU A 17 -10.65 -2.30 4.53
CA GLU A 17 -11.80 -3.12 4.15
C GLU A 17 -13.08 -2.69 4.89
N GLY A 18 -12.98 -2.42 6.20
CA GLY A 18 -14.08 -1.86 6.99
C GLY A 18 -14.56 -0.50 6.49
N GLN A 19 -13.63 0.40 6.14
CA GLN A 19 -13.96 1.71 5.57
C GLN A 19 -14.66 1.61 4.22
N LEU A 20 -14.22 0.69 3.35
CA LEU A 20 -14.86 0.43 2.05
C LEU A 20 -16.30 -0.09 2.22
N ARG A 21 -16.53 -1.01 3.17
CA ARG A 21 -17.89 -1.44 3.55
C ARG A 21 -18.75 -0.28 4.04
N GLY A 22 -18.17 0.62 4.83
CA GLY A 22 -18.85 1.83 5.29
C GLY A 22 -19.28 2.74 4.12
N ILE A 23 -18.39 2.95 3.14
CA ILE A 23 -18.70 3.73 1.93
C ILE A 23 -19.83 3.08 1.12
N ALA A 24 -19.78 1.76 0.92
CA ALA A 24 -20.85 1.04 0.22
C ALA A 24 -22.22 1.26 0.89
N LYS A 25 -22.27 1.13 2.22
CA LYS A 25 -23.48 1.43 3.00
C LYS A 25 -23.94 2.88 2.87
N MET A 26 -23.01 3.85 2.85
CA MET A 26 -23.37 5.26 2.64
C MET A 26 -24.01 5.50 1.27
N ILE A 27 -23.58 4.76 0.24
CA ILE A 27 -24.18 4.84 -1.10
C ILE A 27 -25.58 4.23 -1.10
N GLU A 28 -25.74 3.04 -0.49
CA GLU A 28 -27.04 2.37 -0.34
C GLU A 28 -28.06 3.22 0.43
N GLU A 29 -27.59 3.97 1.43
CA GLU A 29 -28.41 4.88 2.24
C GLU A 29 -28.54 6.29 1.66
N GLU A 30 -28.13 6.50 0.40
CA GLU A 30 -28.24 7.78 -0.32
C GLU A 30 -27.66 8.98 0.46
N LYS A 31 -26.52 8.78 1.15
CA LYS A 31 -25.88 9.83 1.95
C LYS A 31 -25.35 10.97 1.08
N TYR A 32 -25.15 12.12 1.71
CA TYR A 32 -24.66 13.33 1.06
C TYR A 32 -23.32 13.10 0.34
N CYS A 33 -23.25 13.53 -0.92
CA CYS A 33 -22.12 13.25 -1.80
C CYS A 33 -20.77 13.68 -1.24
N VAL A 34 -20.71 14.83 -0.54
CA VAL A 34 -19.45 15.35 0.02
C VAL A 34 -18.91 14.45 1.13
N ASP A 35 -19.80 13.84 1.92
CA ASP A 35 -19.40 12.94 3.00
C ASP A 35 -18.82 11.64 2.43
N ILE A 36 -19.46 11.08 1.39
CA ILE A 36 -18.95 9.91 0.66
C ILE A 36 -17.57 10.23 0.06
N LEU A 37 -17.41 11.39 -0.59
CA LEU A 37 -16.13 11.83 -1.15
C LEU A 37 -15.04 11.98 -0.07
N ASN A 38 -15.39 12.48 1.12
CA ASN A 38 -14.47 12.59 2.24
C ASN A 38 -14.04 11.21 2.76
N GLN A 39 -14.95 10.24 2.85
CA GLN A 39 -14.59 8.87 3.24
C GLN A 39 -13.70 8.20 2.19
N ILE A 40 -13.97 8.40 0.89
CA ILE A 40 -13.10 7.90 -0.18
C ILE A 40 -11.69 8.50 -0.06
N LYS A 41 -11.56 9.80 0.21
CA LYS A 41 -10.25 10.44 0.46
C LYS A 41 -9.53 9.82 1.66
N ALA A 42 -10.24 9.52 2.75
CA ALA A 42 -9.67 8.87 3.93
C ALA A 42 -9.15 7.45 3.61
N VAL A 43 -9.87 6.69 2.79
CA VAL A 43 -9.43 5.38 2.29
C VAL A 43 -8.19 5.50 1.43
N ARG A 44 -8.16 6.43 0.46
CA ARG A 44 -6.98 6.68 -0.39
C ARG A 44 -5.73 6.99 0.44
N LYS A 45 -5.85 7.84 1.46
CA LYS A 45 -4.74 8.15 2.38
C LYS A 45 -4.26 6.92 3.15
N SER A 46 -5.20 6.07 3.57
CA SER A 46 -4.88 4.83 4.30
C SER A 46 -4.17 3.82 3.41
N ILE A 47 -4.59 3.68 2.14
CA ILE A 47 -3.92 2.84 1.14
C ILE A 47 -2.49 3.33 0.89
N ALA A 48 -2.31 4.62 0.61
CA ALA A 48 -0.98 5.21 0.39
C ALA A 48 -0.04 5.00 1.58
N SER A 49 -0.59 5.02 2.81
CA SER A 49 0.19 4.73 4.01
C SER A 49 0.68 3.27 4.07
N VAL A 50 -0.18 2.31 3.73
CA VAL A 50 0.19 0.88 3.69
C VAL A 50 1.22 0.63 2.59
N GLU A 51 0.99 1.18 1.40
CA GLU A 51 1.91 1.13 0.26
C GLU A 51 3.32 1.61 0.64
N GLY A 52 3.41 2.81 1.24
CA GLY A 52 4.70 3.38 1.66
C GLY A 52 5.44 2.52 2.69
N LYS A 53 4.74 1.84 3.60
CA LYS A 53 5.36 0.94 4.59
C LYS A 53 5.86 -0.36 3.98
N ILE A 54 5.12 -0.93 3.03
CA ILE A 54 5.55 -2.11 2.27
C ILE A 54 6.78 -1.76 1.45
N LEU A 55 6.74 -0.64 0.71
CA LEU A 55 7.86 -0.15 -0.07
C LEU A 55 9.10 0.08 0.79
N LYS A 56 8.96 0.75 1.94
CA LYS A 56 10.07 0.96 2.88
C LYS A 56 10.71 -0.37 3.30
N THR A 57 9.90 -1.35 3.69
CA THR A 57 10.39 -2.67 4.11
C THR A 57 11.13 -3.37 2.96
N HIS A 58 10.63 -3.27 1.73
CA HIS A 58 11.28 -3.83 0.56
C HIS A 58 12.64 -3.17 0.27
N LEU A 59 12.75 -1.85 0.38
CA LEU A 59 14.02 -1.13 0.23
C LEU A 59 15.03 -1.52 1.32
N GLU A 60 14.58 -1.67 2.58
CA GLU A 60 15.45 -1.98 3.72
C GLU A 60 15.96 -3.42 3.74
N GLU A 61 15.18 -4.38 3.23
CA GLU A 61 15.52 -5.81 3.28
C GLU A 61 15.97 -6.33 1.90
N CYS A 62 15.15 -6.17 0.85
CA CYS A 62 15.44 -6.77 -0.45
C CYS A 62 16.51 -6.03 -1.25
N VAL A 63 16.50 -4.69 -1.22
CA VAL A 63 17.49 -3.88 -1.97
C VAL A 63 18.82 -3.80 -1.21
N LYS A 64 18.76 -3.76 0.14
CA LYS A 64 19.98 -3.80 0.96
C LYS A 64 20.75 -5.11 0.77
N ASP A 65 20.05 -6.24 0.67
CA ASP A 65 20.67 -7.54 0.45
C ASP A 65 21.32 -7.66 -0.95
N SER A 66 20.76 -7.00 -1.96
CA SER A 66 21.29 -7.00 -3.33
C SER A 66 22.50 -6.08 -3.55
N LEU A 67 22.88 -5.26 -2.56
CA LEU A 67 24.14 -4.48 -2.60
C LEU A 67 25.40 -5.35 -2.70
N LYS A 68 25.27 -6.68 -2.53
CA LYS A 68 26.33 -7.66 -2.72
C LYS A 68 26.62 -7.96 -4.21
N GLY A 69 25.78 -7.51 -5.13
CA GLY A 69 25.97 -7.70 -6.59
C GLY A 69 25.32 -6.61 -7.43
N GLU A 70 26.11 -5.91 -8.23
CA GLU A 70 25.70 -4.72 -9.02
C GLU A 70 24.49 -4.99 -9.94
N LYS A 71 24.50 -6.10 -10.70
CA LYS A 71 23.37 -6.49 -11.56
C LYS A 71 22.09 -6.83 -10.79
N GLU A 72 22.22 -7.39 -9.59
CA GLU A 72 21.07 -7.76 -8.75
C GLU A 72 20.42 -6.51 -8.16
N PHE A 73 21.25 -5.52 -7.77
CA PHE A 73 20.80 -4.22 -7.33
C PHE A 73 20.02 -3.47 -8.43
N GLU A 74 20.58 -3.34 -9.64
CA GLU A 74 19.91 -2.66 -10.75
C GLU A 74 18.56 -3.29 -11.09
N SER A 75 18.50 -4.63 -11.16
CA SER A 75 17.26 -5.38 -11.40
C SER A 75 16.18 -5.09 -10.35
N LYS A 76 16.56 -5.07 -9.07
CA LYS A 76 15.64 -4.78 -7.95
C LYS A 76 15.15 -3.33 -7.96
N VAL A 77 16.00 -2.38 -8.33
CA VAL A 77 15.61 -0.98 -8.47
C VAL A 77 14.65 -0.78 -9.64
N GLU A 78 14.91 -1.39 -10.79
CA GLU A 78 14.00 -1.34 -11.95
C GLU A 78 12.62 -1.92 -11.64
N GLU A 79 12.55 -3.00 -10.87
CA GLU A 79 11.30 -3.63 -10.43
C GLU A 79 10.41 -2.61 -9.68
N ILE A 80 10.97 -1.86 -8.74
CA ILE A 80 10.24 -0.84 -7.98
C ILE A 80 9.85 0.34 -8.87
N ILE A 81 10.75 0.82 -9.73
CA ILE A 81 10.45 1.95 -10.63
C ILE A 81 9.27 1.61 -11.54
N LYS A 82 9.14 0.35 -11.99
CA LYS A 82 8.01 -0.11 -12.80
C LYS A 82 6.69 -0.09 -12.01
N VAL A 83 6.71 -0.33 -10.71
CA VAL A 83 5.52 -0.24 -9.84
C VAL A 83 5.11 1.22 -9.63
N LEU A 84 6.06 2.10 -9.34
CA LEU A 84 5.79 3.52 -9.02
C LEU A 84 5.37 4.37 -10.24
N LYS A 85 5.67 3.93 -11.46
CA LYS A 85 5.28 4.61 -12.70
C LYS A 85 3.84 4.30 -13.16
N ARG A 86 3.13 3.40 -12.47
CA ARG A 86 1.73 3.05 -12.77
C ARG A 86 0.77 4.01 -12.08
#